data_AF-A0A376X6V0-F1
#
_entry.id   AF-A0A376X6V0-F1
#
_cell.length_a   1.000
_cell.length_b   1.000
_cell.length_c   1.000
_cell.angle_alpha   90.00
_cell.angle_beta   90.00
_cell.angle_gamma   90.00
#
_symmetry.space_group_name_H-M   'P 1'
#
loop_
_entity.id
_entity.type
_entity.pdbx_description
1 polymer ?
#
loop_
_entity_poly.entity_id
_entity_poly.type
_entity_poly.pdbx_seq_one_letter_code
_entity_poly.pdbx_strand_id
1 'polypeptide(L)' 'MPLVEIIRGEKSSDETIAKVVAWASKMGKTPIVVNDCPGFFVNRVLFPYFAGFSQLLRDGADFRKIDK' A
#
# COMPACT_ATOMS: atom_id res chain seq x y z
N MET A 1 1.77 5.09 -11.60
CA MET A 1 1.83 5.13 -10.13
C MET A 1 3.17 5.69 -9.66
N PRO A 2 3.17 6.74 -8.81
CA PRO A 2 4.39 7.38 -8.29
C PRO A 2 5.01 6.67 -7.08
N LEU A 3 4.20 5.97 -6.27
CA LEU A 3 4.62 5.31 -5.04
C LEU A 3 5.38 4.00 -5.30
N VAL A 4 6.39 3.70 -4.46
CA VAL A 4 7.04 2.39 -4.35
C VAL A 4 7.12 2.01 -2.87
N GLU A 5 6.54 0.87 -2.50
CA GLU A 5 6.72 0.27 -1.17
C GLU A 5 7.99 -0.59 -1.15
N ILE A 6 8.92 -0.28 -0.24
CA ILE A 6 10.15 -1.04 0.00
C ILE A 6 9.94 -1.85 1.28
N ILE A 7 9.72 -3.15 1.10
CA ILE A 7 9.37 -4.05 2.19
C ILE A 7 10.62 -4.58 2.88
N ARG A 8 10.80 -4.21 4.15
CA ARG A 8 11.85 -4.72 5.02
C ARG A 8 11.41 -6.05 5.62
N GLY A 9 11.98 -7.15 5.12
CA GLY A 9 11.89 -8.45 5.77
C GLY A 9 12.90 -8.58 6.93
N GLU A 10 12.72 -9.59 7.78
CA GLU A 10 13.52 -9.80 9.01
C GLU A 10 15.04 -9.87 8.77
N LYS A 11 15.46 -10.39 7.61
CA LYS A 11 16.87 -10.55 7.23
C LYS A 11 17.40 -9.45 6.32
N SER A 12 16.60 -8.43 6.04
CA SER A 12 17.00 -7.33 5.15
C SER A 12 17.90 -6.35 5.90
N SER A 13 19.13 -6.17 5.42
CA SER A 13 20.07 -5.22 6.00
C SER A 13 19.68 -3.78 5.69
N ASP A 14 20.07 -2.85 6.58
CA ASP A 14 19.88 -1.41 6.37
C ASP A 14 20.56 -0.93 5.08
N GLU A 15 21.71 -1.49 4.74
CA GLU A 15 22.43 -1.18 3.50
C GLU A 15 21.60 -1.54 2.26
N THR A 16 20.95 -2.72 2.26
CA THR A 16 20.09 -3.14 1.16
C THR A 16 18.89 -2.22 1.02
N ILE A 17 18.24 -1.87 2.14
CA ILE A 17 17.09 -0.95 2.13
C ILE A 17 17.50 0.43 1.60
N ALA A 18 18.62 0.98 2.08
CA ALA A 18 19.12 2.27 1.62
C ALA A 18 19.43 2.29 0.11
N LYS A 19 20.06 1.23 -0.42
CA LYS A 19 20.33 1.09 -1.86
C LYS A 19 19.04 1.11 -2.69
N VAL A 20 18.01 0.39 -2.25
CA VAL A 20 16.72 0.33 -2.96
C VAL A 20 15.96 1.66 -2.87
N VAL A 21 16.00 2.35 -1.73
CA VAL A 21 15.42 3.70 -1.56
C VAL A 21 16.05 4.68 -2.55
N ALA A 22 17.39 4.70 -2.63
CA ALA A 22 18.10 5.57 -3.56
C ALA A 22 17.79 5.23 -5.02
N TRP A 23 17.73 3.94 -5.35
CA TRP A 23 17.39 3.47 -6.69
C TRP A 23 15.96 3.87 -7.11
N ALA A 24 14.97 3.67 -6.23
CA ALA A 24 13.59 4.09 -6.48
C ALA A 24 13.48 5.61 -6.69
N SER A 25 14.16 6.38 -5.84
CA SER A 25 14.20 7.85 -5.96
C SER A 25 14.82 8.30 -7.29
N LYS A 26 15.90 7.65 -7.74
CA LYS A 26 16.56 7.93 -9.02
C LYS A 26 15.64 7.70 -10.23
N MET A 27 14.68 6.78 -10.11
CA MET A 27 13.65 6.55 -11.13
C MET A 27 12.50 7.57 -11.09
N GLY A 28 12.59 8.62 -10.26
CA GLY A 28 11.52 9.60 -10.08
C GLY A 28 10.32 9.05 -9.32
N LYS A 29 10.50 8.00 -8.51
CA LYS A 29 9.46 7.43 -7.64
C LYS A 29 9.53 8.03 -6.25
N THR A 30 8.43 7.87 -5.49
CA THR A 30 8.35 8.19 -4.07
C THR A 30 8.45 6.90 -3.27
N PRO A 31 9.63 6.54 -2.73
CA PRO A 31 9.78 5.34 -1.91
C PRO A 31 9.25 5.54 -0.48
N ILE A 32 8.62 4.51 0.07
CA ILE A 32 8.32 4.37 1.50
C ILE A 32 8.85 3.04 2.00
N VAL A 33 9.41 3.02 3.22
CA VAL A 33 9.91 1.78 3.85
C VAL A 33 8.84 1.26 4.81
N VAL A 34 8.48 -0.02 4.67
CA VAL A 34 7.45 -0.69 5.46
C VAL A 34 7.97 -2.04 5.93
N ASN A 35 7.62 -2.48 7.13
CA ASN A 35 7.96 -3.83 7.58
C ASN A 35 7.06 -4.88 6.92
N ASP A 36 7.60 -6.07 6.69
CA ASP A 36 6.87 -7.19 6.10
C ASP A 36 5.66 -7.60 6.95
N CYS A 37 4.50 -7.69 6.30
CA CYS A 37 3.26 -8.21 6.86
C CYS A 37 2.24 -8.49 5.74
N PRO A 38 1.22 -9.34 5.96
CA PRO A 38 0.18 -9.58 4.97
C PRO A 38 -0.50 -8.27 4.52
N GLY A 39 -0.41 -7.98 3.22
CA GLY A 39 -0.96 -6.77 2.61
C GLY A 39 -0.06 -5.53 2.70
N PHE A 40 1.13 -5.64 3.27
CA PHE A 40 2.06 -4.53 3.48
C PHE A 40 1.36 -3.32 4.12
N PHE A 41 1.57 -2.10 3.63
CA PHE A 41 0.84 -0.95 4.12
C PHE A 41 -0.37 -0.64 3.25
N VAL A 42 -0.18 -0.40 1.94
CA VAL A 42 -1.25 0.13 1.08
C VAL A 42 -2.43 -0.83 1.00
N ASN A 43 -2.19 -2.10 0.67
CA ASN A 43 -3.28 -3.07 0.51
C ASN A 43 -3.93 -3.40 1.86
N ARG A 44 -3.14 -3.48 2.93
CA ARG A 44 -3.64 -3.70 4.29
C ARG A 44 -4.64 -2.64 4.73
N VAL A 45 -4.50 -1.39 4.27
CA VAL A 45 -5.46 -0.31 4.51
C VAL A 45 -6.61 -0.34 3.51
N LEU A 46 -6.33 -0.66 2.25
CA LEU A 46 -7.32 -0.67 1.17
C LEU A 46 -8.42 -1.72 1.36
N PHE A 47 -8.10 -2.90 1.87
CA PHE A 47 -9.10 -3.96 2.07
C PHE A 47 -10.14 -3.63 3.14
N PRO A 48 -9.79 -3.08 4.32
CA PRO A 48 -10.76 -2.53 5.27
C PRO A 48 -11.65 -1.42 4.67
N TYR A 49 -11.09 -0.56 3.82
CA TYR A 49 -11.89 0.42 3.07
C TYR A 49 -12.93 -0.27 2.17
N PHE A 50 -12.52 -1.28 1.39
CA PHE A 50 -13.45 -2.08 0.58
C PHE A 50 -14.42 -2.92 1.41
N ALA A 51 -14.08 -3.30 2.64
CA ALA A 51 -15.02 -3.95 3.54
C ALA A 51 -16.16 -3.00 3.92
N GLY A 52 -15.86 -1.72 4.18
CA GLY A 52 -16.89 -0.68 4.39
C GLY A 52 -17.77 -0.47 3.16
N PHE A 53 -17.17 -0.39 1.97
CA PHE A 53 -17.93 -0.37 0.71
C PHE A 53 -18.87 -1.58 0.58
N SER A 54 -18.37 -2.78 0.90
CA SER A 54 -19.15 -4.02 0.82
C SER A 54 -20.31 -4.06 1.83
N GLN A 55 -20.18 -3.39 2.98
CA GLN A 55 -21.26 -3.23 3.95
C GLN A 55 -22.34 -2.30 3.40
N LEU A 56 -21.96 -1.16 2.80
CA LEU A 56 -22.93 -0.25 2.19
C LEU A 56 -23.75 -0.92 1.07
N LEU A 57 -23.10 -1.73 0.22
CA LEU A 57 -23.80 -2.50 -0.80
C LEU A 57 -24.78 -3.51 -0.20
N ARG A 58 -24.37 -4.21 0.87
CA ARG A 58 -25.24 -5.15 1.59
C ARG A 58 -26.48 -4.46 2.14
N ASP A 59 -26.33 -3.23 2.61
CA ASP A 59 -27.41 -2.42 3.18
C ASP A 59 -28.28 -1.74 2.10
N GLY A 60 -28.02 -2.01 0.81
CA GLY A 60 -28.84 -1.57 -0.32
C GLY A 60 -28.42 -0.24 -0.95
N ALA A 61 -27.24 0.28 -0.63
CA ALA A 61 -26.73 1.49 -1.25
C ALA A 61 -26.40 1.28 -2.74
N ASP A 62 -26.66 2.31 -3.56
CA ASP A 62 -26.26 2.34 -4.98
C ASP A 62 -24.76 2.67 -5.10
N PHE A 63 -23.97 1.74 -5.63
CA PHE A 63 -22.52 1.92 -5.82
C PHE A 63 -22.17 3.16 -6.63
N ARG A 64 -23.02 3.59 -7.57
CA ARG A 64 -22.79 4.82 -8.35
C ARG A 64 -22.89 6.10 -7.53
N LYS A 65 -23.58 6.05 -6.38
CA LYS A 65 -23.64 7.14 -5.41
C LYS A 65 -22.51 7.07 -4.39
N ILE A 66 -22.00 5.87 -4.11
CA ILE A 66 -20.87 5.68 -3.20
C ILE A 66 -19.56 6.18 -3.84
N ASP A 67 -19.37 5.90 -5.13
CA ASP A 67 -18.14 6.23 -5.86
C ASP A 67 -18.09 7.68 -6.39
N LYS A 68 -19.17 8.44 -6.24
CA LYS A 68 -19.31 9.82 -6.72
C LYS A 68 -18.95 10.83 -5.66
#